data_AF-A0A8T5Z820-F1
#
_entry.id   AF-A0A8T5Z820-F1
#
_cell.length_a   1.000
_cell.length_b   1.000
_cell.length_c   1.000
_cell.angle_alpha   90.00
_cell.angle_beta   90.00
_cell.angle_gamma   90.00
#
_symmetry.space_group_name_H-M   'P 1'
#
loop_
_entity.id
_entity.type
_entity.pdbx_description
1 polymer ?
#
loop_
_entity_poly.entity_id
_entity_poly.type
_entity_poly.pdbx_seq_one_letter_code
_entity_poly.pdbx_strand_id
1 'polypeptide(L)' 'MSQSALATELELTDDELDSIPLSPEDLEENTGHSGDMVYEYYFYVPDTTPEDILSKKGWEIGECVYLSINVFDDPDSEQE' A
#
# COMPACT_ATOMS: atom_id res chain seq x y z
N MET A 1 -9.97 4.77 -3.22
CA MET A 1 -8.56 4.35 -3.34
C MET A 1 -8.54 3.12 -4.23
N SER A 2 -7.64 3.05 -5.21
CA SER A 2 -7.64 1.99 -6.22
C SER A 2 -6.74 0.82 -5.78
N GLN A 3 -7.33 -0.34 -5.50
CA GLN A 3 -6.59 -1.56 -5.13
C GLN A 3 -5.59 -1.97 -6.22
N SER A 4 -5.92 -1.78 -7.50
CA SER A 4 -5.01 -2.04 -8.62
C SER A 4 -3.76 -1.15 -8.63
N ALA A 5 -3.86 0.08 -8.14
CA ALA A 5 -2.72 0.98 -8.05
C ALA A 5 -1.78 0.57 -6.90
N LEU A 6 -2.36 0.13 -5.77
CA LEU A 6 -1.64 -0.51 -4.68
C LEU A 6 -0.93 -1.79 -5.14
N ALA A 7 -1.61 -2.64 -5.92
CA ALA A 7 -1.01 -3.85 -6.48
C ALA A 7 0.21 -3.50 -7.34
N THR A 8 0.08 -2.49 -8.20
CA THR A 8 1.17 -2.03 -9.07
C THR A 8 2.36 -1.51 -8.27
N GLU A 9 2.15 -0.68 -7.26
CA GLU A 9 3.22 -0.12 -6.41
C GLU A 9 3.92 -1.21 -5.58
N LEU A 10 3.14 -2.17 -5.08
CA LEU A 10 3.67 -3.33 -4.39
C LEU A 10 4.27 -4.36 -5.36
N GLU A 11 4.27 -4.12 -6.67
CA GLU A 11 4.55 -5.07 -7.77
C GLU A 11 3.96 -6.47 -7.51
N LEU A 12 2.69 -6.47 -7.11
CA LEU A 12 1.81 -7.61 -6.97
C LEU A 12 0.78 -7.57 -8.11
N THR A 13 0.21 -8.72 -8.42
CA THR A 13 -0.99 -8.79 -9.26
C THR A 13 -2.23 -8.48 -8.44
N ASP A 14 -3.30 -8.02 -9.09
CA ASP A 14 -4.58 -7.79 -8.40
C ASP A 14 -5.07 -9.03 -7.64
N ASP A 15 -4.83 -10.23 -8.19
CA ASP A 15 -5.20 -11.53 -7.60
C ASP A 15 -4.35 -11.86 -6.35
N GLU A 16 -3.05 -11.55 -6.39
CA GLU A 16 -2.16 -11.67 -5.22
C GLU A 16 -2.56 -10.69 -4.13
N LEU A 17 -2.89 -9.45 -4.49
CA LEU A 17 -3.35 -8.45 -3.54
C LEU A 17 -4.73 -8.79 -2.97
N ASP A 18 -5.64 -9.37 -3.76
CA ASP A 18 -6.95 -9.87 -3.29
C ASP A 18 -6.81 -11.08 -2.35
N SER A 19 -5.77 -11.90 -2.56
CA SER A 19 -5.44 -13.01 -1.67
C SER A 19 -4.93 -12.55 -0.30
N ILE A 20 -4.46 -11.30 -0.19
CA ILE A 20 -4.10 -10.67 1.07
C ILE A 20 -5.31 -9.87 1.54
N PRO A 21 -5.71 -9.92 2.83
CA PRO A 21 -6.66 -8.95 3.35
C PRO A 21 -5.95 -7.61 3.61
N LEU A 22 -5.42 -7.04 2.53
CA LEU A 22 -4.77 -5.74 2.50
C LEU A 22 -5.54 -4.88 1.52
N SER A 23 -6.41 -4.04 2.07
CA SER A 23 -7.14 -3.05 1.30
C SER A 23 -6.51 -1.68 1.51
N PRO A 24 -6.72 -0.73 0.58
CA PRO A 24 -6.19 0.61 0.76
C PRO A 24 -6.78 1.35 1.98
N GLU A 25 -7.89 0.86 2.52
CA GLU A 25 -8.46 1.32 3.79
C GLU A 25 -7.73 0.79 5.04
N ASP A 26 -6.91 -0.26 4.92
CA ASP A 26 -6.01 -0.75 5.96
C ASP A 26 -4.69 0.05 6.02
N LEU A 27 -4.48 0.95 5.05
CA LEU A 27 -3.33 1.84 5.04
C LEU A 27 -3.54 2.97 6.04
N GLU A 28 -2.54 3.16 6.86
CA GLU A 28 -2.43 4.30 7.75
C GLU A 28 -1.77 5.47 7.01
N GLU A 29 -2.35 6.66 7.19
CA GLU A 29 -1.86 7.89 6.60
C GLU A 29 -0.78 8.49 7.50
N ASN A 30 0.44 8.62 7.00
CA ASN A 30 1.46 9.38 7.70
C ASN A 30 1.26 10.87 7.41
N THR A 31 0.40 11.50 8.23
CA THR A 31 0.18 12.94 8.20
C THR A 31 1.19 13.64 9.09
N GLY A 32 1.74 14.78 8.62
CA GLY A 32 2.61 15.61 9.44
C GLY A 32 1.87 16.20 10.65
N HIS A 33 2.62 16.82 11.56
CA HIS A 33 2.12 17.39 12.83
C HIS A 33 0.86 18.30 12.70
N SER A 34 0.59 18.85 11.51
CA SER A 34 -0.58 19.69 11.25
C SER A 34 -1.80 18.94 10.69
N GLY A 35 -1.69 17.68 10.28
CA GLY A 35 -2.77 16.90 9.68
C GLY A 35 -3.23 17.36 8.28
N ASP A 36 -2.56 18.35 7.70
CA ASP A 36 -2.99 19.03 6.46
C ASP A 36 -2.60 18.29 5.17
N MET A 37 -1.54 17.47 5.24
CA MET A 37 -0.98 16.78 4.07
C MET A 37 -0.51 15.39 4.49
N VAL A 38 -1.02 14.37 3.80
CA VAL A 38 -0.46 13.02 3.84
C VAL A 38 0.89 13.08 3.13
N TYR A 39 1.94 12.50 3.71
CA TYR A 39 3.25 12.45 3.07
C TYR A 39 3.51 11.09 2.43
N GLU A 40 3.04 10.04 3.09
CA GLU A 40 3.23 8.65 2.73
C GLU A 40 2.13 7.83 3.39
N TYR A 41 1.86 6.66 2.82
CA TYR A 41 1.00 5.67 3.43
C TYR A 41 1.87 4.55 4.00
N TYR A 42 1.38 3.84 5.01
CA TYR A 42 2.05 2.65 5.50
C TYR A 42 1.04 1.61 5.95
N PHE A 43 1.42 0.35 5.90
CA PHE A 43 0.59 -0.73 6.44
C PHE A 43 1.45 -1.75 7.17
N TYR A 44 0.78 -2.57 7.97
CA TYR A 44 1.37 -3.74 8.60
C TYR A 44 0.98 -4.98 7.83
N VAL A 45 1.96 -5.81 7.49
CA VAL A 45 1.73 -7.04 6.75
C VAL A 45 0.86 -7.99 7.60
N PRO A 46 -0.36 -8.35 7.16
CA PRO A 46 -1.25 -9.18 7.95
C PRO A 46 -0.76 -10.63 8.00
N ASP A 47 -1.01 -11.33 9.11
CA ASP A 47 -0.61 -12.73 9.35
C ASP A 47 -1.22 -13.75 8.38
N THR A 48 -2.26 -13.35 7.67
CA THR A 48 -2.92 -14.10 6.61
C THR A 48 -2.27 -13.93 5.23
N THR A 49 -1.20 -13.13 5.13
CA THR A 49 -0.45 -12.95 3.87
C THR A 49 0.18 -14.29 3.45
N PRO A 50 -0.01 -14.73 2.20
CA PRO A 50 0.60 -15.95 1.68
C PRO A 50 2.13 -15.93 1.78
N GLU A 51 2.73 -17.04 2.21
CA GLU A 51 4.19 -17.19 2.29
C GLU A 51 4.91 -16.96 0.96
N ASP A 52 4.24 -17.20 -0.17
CA ASP A 52 4.75 -16.94 -1.51
C ASP A 52 4.99 -15.43 -1.73
N ILE A 53 4.03 -14.60 -1.33
CA ILE A 53 4.13 -13.14 -1.42
C ILE A 53 5.17 -12.62 -0.43
N LEU A 54 5.16 -13.12 0.81
CA LEU A 54 6.18 -12.79 1.82
C LEU A 54 7.58 -13.08 1.31
N SER A 55 7.80 -14.25 0.71
CA SER A 55 9.11 -14.64 0.17
C SER A 55 9.49 -13.84 -1.08
N LYS A 56 8.51 -13.53 -1.95
CA LYS A 56 8.71 -12.75 -3.19
C LYS A 56 9.07 -11.30 -2.90
N LYS A 57 8.41 -10.68 -1.92
CA LYS A 57 8.66 -9.29 -1.51
C LYS A 57 9.72 -9.15 -0.43
N GLY A 58 10.00 -10.23 0.30
CA GLY A 58 10.88 -10.23 1.46
C GLY A 58 10.21 -9.60 2.69
N TRP A 59 8.89 -9.68 2.79
CA TRP A 59 8.12 -9.14 3.91
C TRP A 59 8.06 -10.11 5.08
N GLU A 60 8.04 -9.57 6.29
CA GLU A 60 7.75 -10.33 7.51
C GLU A 60 6.32 -10.02 8.01
N ILE A 61 5.66 -11.01 8.62
CA ILE A 61 4.36 -10.79 9.26
C ILE A 61 4.47 -9.72 10.34
N GLY A 62 3.63 -8.69 10.27
CA GLY A 62 3.66 -7.52 11.15
C GLY A 62 4.76 -6.51 10.80
N GLU A 63 5.48 -6.69 9.70
CA GLU A 63 6.42 -5.68 9.19
C GLU A 63 5.66 -4.44 8.71
N CYS A 64 6.24 -3.27 8.96
CA CYS A 64 5.71 -2.00 8.49
C CYS A 64 6.29 -1.69 7.10
N VAL A 65 5.42 -1.67 6.09
CA VAL A 65 5.77 -1.36 4.71
C VAL A 65 5.27 0.05 4.39
N TYR A 66 6.18 0.89 3.90
CA TYR A 66 5.88 2.27 3.52
C TYR A 66 5.60 2.36 2.01
N LEU A 67 4.64 3.20 1.66
CA LEU A 67 4.13 3.41 0.32
C LEU A 67 4.13 4.89 -0.01
N SER A 68 4.44 5.20 -1.27
CA SER A 68 4.40 6.57 -1.76
C SER A 68 2.98 7.11 -1.69
N ILE A 69 2.82 8.40 -1.38
CA ILE A 69 1.50 9.06 -1.51
C ILE A 69 0.94 8.96 -2.92
N ASN A 70 1.81 8.90 -3.92
CA ASN A 70 1.46 8.77 -5.33
C ASN A 70 0.86 7.40 -5.70
N VAL A 71 0.81 6.43 -4.76
CA VAL A 71 0.16 5.13 -5.01
C VAL A 71 -1.33 5.28 -5.37
N PHE A 72 -1.97 6.36 -4.92
CA PHE A 72 -3.36 6.66 -5.23
C PHE A 72 -3.53 7.92 -6.08
N ASP A 73 -2.44 8.64 -6.35
CA ASP A 73 -2.46 9.81 -7.20
C ASP A 73 -2.32 9.33 -8.65
N ASP A 74 -3.44 9.34 -9.37
CA ASP A 74 -3.41 9.18 -10.82
C ASP A 74 -2.53 10.32 -11.38
N PRO A 75 -1.56 10.04 -12.28
CA PRO A 75 -0.65 11.06 -12.83
C PRO A 75 -1.34 12.15 -13.67
N ASP A 76 -2.67 12.22 -13.68
CA ASP A 76 -3.50 13.20 -14.41
C ASP A 76 -3.97 14.37 -13.52
N SER A 77 -3.48 14.50 -12.28
CA SER A 77 -3.86 15.61 -11.38
C SER A 77 -3.05 16.90 -11.58
N GLU A 78 -2.00 16.92 -12.43
CA GLU A 78 -1.29 18.15 -12.82
C GLU A 78 -1.82 18.70 -14.16
N GLN A 79 -3.00 19.32 -14.12
CA GLN A 79 -3.39 20.33 -15.11
C GLN A 79 -3.71 21.64 -14.40
N GLU A 80 -2.72 22.50 -14.15
CA GLU A 80 -2.83 23.98 -14.24
C GLU A 80 -1.48 24.65 -14.54
#